data_AF-A0A4R1FJU9-F1
#
_entry.id   AF-A0A4R1FJU9-F1
#
_cell.length_a   1.000
_cell.length_b   1.000
_cell.length_c   1.000
_cell.angle_alpha   90.00
_cell.angle_beta   90.00
_cell.angle_gamma   90.00
#
_symmetry.space_group_name_H-M   'P 1'
#
loop_
_entity.id
_entity.type
_entity.pdbx_description
1 polymer ?
#
loop_
_entity_poly.entity_id
_entity_poly.type
_entity_poly.pdbx_seq_one_letter_code
_entity_poly.pdbx_strand_id
1 'polypeptide(L)' 'MARTVVDLDDAALAEAARYLGTTTKKDTVNAALREIIDRRRRAEAIARMRAMVATGEIDLPETELARQGNESAA' A
#
# COMPACT_ATOMS: atom_id res chain seq x y z
N MET A 1 21.24 -9.43 12.98
CA MET A 1 20.35 -8.32 13.41
C MET A 1 21.04 -7.55 14.52
N ALA A 2 20.94 -6.23 14.53
CA ALA A 2 21.41 -5.39 15.65
C ALA A 2 20.36 -5.38 16.78
N ARG A 3 20.82 -5.21 18.03
CA ARG A 3 19.94 -5.07 19.20
C ARG A 3 19.81 -3.58 19.54
N THR A 4 18.58 -3.10 19.59
CA THR A 4 18.26 -1.72 19.95
C THR A 4 17.20 -1.76 21.05
N VAL A 5 17.32 -0.88 22.05
CA VAL A 5 16.33 -0.68 23.10
C VAL A 5 15.60 0.61 22.77
N VAL A 6 14.28 0.53 22.64
CA VAL A 6 13.39 1.66 22.37
C VAL A 6 12.13 1.49 23.20
N ASP A 7 11.58 2.59 23.67
CA ASP A 7 10.25 2.61 24.27
C ASP A 7 9.20 2.59 23.15
N LEU A 8 8.16 1.79 23.35
CA LEU A 8 7.08 1.58 22.38
C LEU A 8 5.75 1.81 23.08
N ASP A 9 4.83 2.45 22.37
CA ASP A 9 3.43 2.48 22.76
C ASP A 9 2.84 1.08 22.60
N ASP A 10 2.49 0.45 23.73
CA ASP A 10 1.95 -0.90 23.76
C ASP A 10 0.57 -1.01 23.09
N ALA A 11 -0.24 0.06 23.10
CA ALA A 11 -1.54 0.06 22.43
C ALA A 11 -1.36 0.08 20.91
N ALA A 12 -0.50 0.96 20.41
CA ALA A 12 -0.16 1.02 18.98
C ALA A 12 0.48 -0.29 18.50
N LEU A 13 1.37 -0.88 19.31
CA LEU A 13 2.00 -2.16 19.01
C LEU A 13 0.99 -3.30 18.95
N ALA A 14 0.01 -3.34 19.86
CA ALA A 14 -1.04 -4.35 19.84
C ALA A 14 -1.96 -4.21 18.63
N GLU A 15 -2.27 -2.99 18.20
CA GLU A 15 -3.02 -2.75 16.97
C GLU A 15 -2.25 -3.18 15.73
N ALA A 16 -0.97 -2.82 15.63
CA ALA A 16 -0.10 -3.26 14.56
C ALA A 16 0.01 -4.79 14.52
N ALA A 17 0.13 -5.45 15.67
CA ALA A 17 0.22 -6.91 15.76
C ALA A 17 -1.04 -7.59 15.20
N ARG A 18 -2.23 -7.07 15.55
CA ARG A 18 -3.52 -7.54 15.00
C ARG A 18 -3.61 -7.32 13.50
N TYR A 19 -3.26 -6.13 13.03
CA TYR A 19 -3.29 -5.79 11.60
C TYR A 19 -2.33 -6.66 10.78
N LEU A 20 -1.14 -6.94 11.32
CA LEU A 20 -0.09 -7.70 10.64
C LEU A 20 -0.18 -9.22 10.88
N GLY A 21 -1.08 -9.68 11.75
CA GLY A 21 -1.22 -11.10 12.11
C GLY A 21 0.01 -11.68 12.82
N THR A 22 0.70 -10.86 13.61
CA THR A 22 1.95 -11.26 14.30
C THR A 22 1.71 -11.48 15.79
N THR A 23 2.53 -12.35 16.41
CA THR A 23 2.35 -12.74 17.82
C THR A 23 3.41 -12.17 18.75
N THR A 24 4.56 -11.75 18.24
CA THR A 24 5.65 -11.20 19.06
C THR A 24 5.90 -9.73 18.76
N LYS A 25 6.33 -8.96 19.78
CA LYS A 25 6.69 -7.54 19.64
C LYS A 25 7.76 -7.35 18.55
N LYS A 26 8.78 -8.21 18.54
CA LYS A 26 9.86 -8.18 17.54
C LYS A 26 9.33 -8.43 16.12
N ASP A 27 8.46 -9.42 15.94
CA ASP A 27 7.93 -9.73 14.61
C ASP A 27 7.02 -8.63 14.12
N THR A 28 6.20 -8.06 15.01
CA THR A 28 5.34 -6.91 14.71
C THR A 28 6.17 -5.73 14.21
N VAL A 29 7.22 -5.33 14.94
CA VAL A 29 8.08 -4.20 14.56
C VAL A 29 8.77 -4.46 13.22
N ASN A 30 9.37 -5.64 13.05
CA ASN A 30 10.06 -5.97 11.80
C ASN A 30 9.09 -6.06 10.61
N ALA A 31 7.88 -6.60 10.82
CA ALA A 31 6.84 -6.66 9.79
C ALA A 31 6.32 -5.26 9.43
N ALA A 32 6.10 -4.39 10.41
CA ALA A 32 5.67 -3.01 10.18
C ALA A 32 6.69 -2.22 9.35
N LEU A 33 7.99 -2.36 9.67
CA LEU A 33 9.07 -1.71 8.92
C LEU A 33 9.15 -2.19 7.46
N ARG A 34 8.89 -3.48 7.21
CA ARG A 34 8.82 -4.01 5.83
C ARG A 34 7.57 -3.50 5.11
N GLU A 35 6.42 -3.55 5.78
CA GLU A 35 5.15 -3.16 5.19
C GLU A 35 5.13 -1.69 4.77
N ILE A 36 5.78 -0.78 5.51
CA ILE A 36 5.84 0.63 5.11
C ILE A 36 6.68 0.85 3.85
N ILE A 37 7.78 0.11 3.69
CA ILE A 37 8.61 0.13 2.48
C ILE A 37 7.82 -0.43 1.31
N ASP A 38 7.13 -1.56 1.51
CA ASP A 38 6.37 -2.20 0.44
C ASP A 38 5.17 -1.35 0.02
N ARG A 39 4.47 -0.69 0.97
CA ARG A 39 3.43 0.30 0.67
C ARG A 39 3.97 1.42 -0.20
N ARG A 40 5.14 1.96 0.14
CA ARG A 40 5.77 3.03 -0.64
C ARG A 40 6.12 2.56 -2.05
N ARG A 41 6.73 1.39 -2.20
CA ARG A 41 7.06 0.79 -3.50
C ARG A 41 5.83 0.56 -4.36
N ARG A 42 4.73 0.04 -3.77
CA ARG A 42 3.45 -0.13 -4.46
C ARG A 42 2.90 1.20 -4.97
N ALA A 43 2.94 2.25 -4.14
CA ALA A 43 2.49 3.58 -4.53
C ALA A 43 3.33 4.18 -5.68
N GLU A 44 4.65 4.03 -5.63
CA GLU A 44 5.55 4.48 -6.70
C GLU A 44 5.32 3.73 -8.02
N ALA A 45 5.13 2.40 -7.95
CA ALA A 45 4.81 1.60 -9.12
C ALA A 45 3.50 2.05 -9.77
N ILE A 46 2.45 2.30 -8.99
CA ILE A 46 1.17 2.81 -9.49
C ILE A 46 1.34 4.20 -10.12
N ALA A 47 2.09 5.09 -9.47
CA ALA A 47 2.36 6.43 -10.00
C ALA A 47 3.10 6.37 -11.35
N ARG A 48 4.10 5.48 -11.46
CA ARG A 48 4.84 5.25 -12.71
C ARG A 48 3.93 4.70 -13.80
N MET A 49 3.09 3.72 -13.48
CA MET A 49 2.13 3.15 -14.43
C MET A 49 1.17 4.24 -14.96
N ARG A 50 0.64 5.10 -14.08
CA ARG A 50 -0.21 6.24 -14.49
C ARG A 50 0.51 7.20 -15.42
N ALA A 51 1.80 7.47 -15.17
CA ALA A 51 2.60 8.31 -16.05
C ALA A 51 2.77 7.69 -17.44
N MET A 52 3.07 6.39 -17.52
CA MET A 52 3.21 5.68 -18.80
C MET A 52 1.91 5.65 -19.60
N VAL A 53 0.75 5.53 -18.93
CA VAL A 53 -0.56 5.65 -19.60
C VAL A 53 -0.76 7.07 -20.13
N ALA A 54 -0.43 8.10 -19.35
CA ALA A 54 -0.58 9.49 -19.75
C ALA A 54 0.35 9.90 -20.91
N THR A 55 1.53 9.28 -21.03
CA THR A 55 2.47 9.50 -22.14
C THR A 55 2.15 8.65 -23.37
N GLY A 56 1.15 7.77 -23.30
CA GLY A 56 0.77 6.87 -24.38
C GLY A 56 1.75 5.70 -24.59
N GLU A 57 2.64 5.45 -23.64
CA GLU A 57 3.54 4.29 -23.66
C GLU A 57 2.80 2.98 -23.34
N ILE A 58 1.69 3.06 -22.62
CA ILE A 58 0.78 1.94 -22.35
C ILE A 58 -0.58 2.27 -22.93
N ASP A 59 -0.97 1.52 -23.95
CA ASP A 59 -2.30 1.58 -24.52
C ASP A 59 -3.23 0.67 -23.71
N LEU A 60 -4.08 1.27 -22.87
CA LEU A 60 -5.09 0.54 -22.11
C LEU A 60 -6.37 0.49 -22.94
N PRO A 61 -6.99 -0.69 -23.12
CA PRO A 61 -8.28 -0.74 -23.81
C PRO A 61 -9.28 0.13 -23.05
N GLU A 62 -9.99 1.01 -23.76
CA GLU A 62 -11.11 1.76 -23.19
C GLU A 62 -12.11 0.76 -22.60
N THR A 63 -12.12 0.63 -21.28
CA THR A 63 -13.05 -0.30 -20.63
C THR A 63 -14.45 0.30 -20.66
N GLU A 64 -15.43 -0.52 -21.08
CA GLU A 64 -16.85 -0.17 -21.26
C GLU A 64 -17.49 0.52 -20.02
N LEU A 65 -16.89 0.38 -18.82
CA LEU A 65 -17.34 1.07 -17.59
C LEU A 65 -17.26 2.59 -17.66
N ALA A 66 -16.44 3.17 -18.56
CA ALA A 66 -16.39 4.62 -18.74
C ALA A 66 -17.64 5.18 -19.45
N ARG A 67 -18.42 4.35 -20.17
CA ARG A 67 -19.64 4.78 -20.88
C ARG A 67 -20.88 4.86 -19.98
N GLN A 68 -21.04 3.93 -19.04
CA GLN A 68 -22.26 3.84 -18.23
C GLN A 68 -22.49 5.01 -17.25
N GLY A 69 -21.44 5.79 -16.92
CA GLY A 69 -21.59 6.99 -16.09
C GLY A 69 -22.23 8.20 -16.79
N ASN A 70 -22.32 8.21 -18.12
CA ASN A 70 -22.84 9.34 -18.91
C ASN A 70 -24.27 9.11 -19.46
N GLU A 71 -24.78 7.88 -19.42
CA GLU A 71 -26.12 7.55 -19.97
C GLU A 71 -27.26 7.64 -18.94
N SER A 72 -26.96 7.83 -17.64
CA SER A 72 -28.00 7.95 -16.59
C SER A 72 -28.51 9.40 -16.39
N ALA A 73 -28.06 10.37 -17.18
CA ALA A 73 -28.39 11.79 -17.00
C ALA A 73 -29.20 12.42 -18.16
N ALA A 74 -29.87 11.62 -19.01
CA ALA A 74 -30.73 12.10 -20.10
C ALA A 74 -32.19 11.64 -19.93
#